data_AF-A0AA47NB32-F1
#
_entry.id   AF-A0AA47NB32-F1
#
_cell.length_a   1.000
_cell.length_b   1.000
_cell.length_c   1.000
_cell.angle_alpha   90.00
_cell.angle_beta   90.00
_cell.angle_gamma   90.00
#
_symmetry.space_group_name_H-M   'P 1'
#
loop_
_entity.id
_entity.type
_entity.pdbx_description
1 polymer ?
#
loop_
_entity_poly.entity_id
_entity_poly.type
_entity_poly.pdbx_seq_one_letter_code
_entity_poly.pdbx_strand_id
1 'polypeptide(L)'
;MVQTYKAVNGSARTYLQALVRPHAPTGALRSTTSAGRLVPPSLRASKGLTAMSQLFSVLAPQWRNELPANVRTAESLTSFHTRLTTHLFRVHLDSA
;
A
#
# COMPACT_ATOMS: atom_id res chain seq x y z
N MET A 1 1.77 22.29 2.66
CA MET A 1 2.18 21.45 1.51
C MET A 1 2.07 22.16 0.13
N VAL A 2 1.82 23.48 0.06
CA VAL A 2 1.53 24.20 -1.21
C VAL A 2 2.77 24.87 -1.84
N GLN A 3 3.80 25.23 -1.06
CA GLN A 3 4.96 25.96 -1.59
C GLN A 3 5.88 25.10 -2.47
N THR A 4 6.09 23.83 -2.12
CA THR A 4 6.90 22.89 -2.91
C THR A 4 6.26 22.61 -4.28
N TYR A 5 4.94 22.39 -4.32
CA TYR A 5 4.19 22.23 -5.56
C TYR A 5 4.30 23.46 -6.47
N LYS A 6 4.13 24.66 -5.89
CA LYS A 6 4.30 25.92 -6.64
C LYS A 6 5.73 26.09 -7.16
N ALA A 7 6.74 25.66 -6.40
CA ALA A 7 8.15 25.76 -6.83
C ALA A 7 8.46 24.82 -8.00
N VAL A 8 7.94 23.59 -7.98
CA VAL A 8 8.06 22.66 -9.11
C VAL A 8 7.32 23.19 -10.35
N ASN A 9 6.16 23.83 -10.17
CA ASN A 9 5.32 24.35 -11.25
C ASN A 9 5.67 25.79 -11.67
N GLY A 10 6.86 26.30 -11.31
CA GLY A 10 7.34 27.62 -11.71
C GLY A 10 6.58 28.83 -11.14
N SER A 11 5.63 28.60 -10.23
CA SER A 11 4.74 29.63 -9.66
C SER A 11 5.20 30.16 -8.29
N ALA A 12 6.36 29.71 -7.78
CA ALA A 12 6.95 30.20 -6.53
C ALA A 12 8.07 31.22 -6.77
N ARG A 13 8.65 31.76 -5.69
CA ARG A 13 9.81 32.67 -5.79
C ARG A 13 11.04 31.97 -6.35
N THR A 14 11.83 32.66 -7.16
CA THR A 14 12.97 32.11 -7.93
C THR A 14 13.99 31.36 -7.08
N TYR A 15 14.28 31.84 -5.86
CA TYR A 15 15.23 31.16 -4.95
C TYR A 15 14.72 29.79 -4.48
N LEU A 16 13.41 29.62 -4.33
CA LEU A 16 12.80 28.32 -3.97
C LEU A 16 12.83 27.36 -5.15
N GLN A 17 12.58 27.88 -6.36
CA GLN A 17 12.67 27.08 -7.58
C GLN A 17 14.09 26.53 -7.78
N ALA A 18 15.11 27.34 -7.51
CA ALA A 18 16.52 26.91 -7.58
C ALA A 18 16.91 25.88 -6.50
N LEU A 19 16.22 25.89 -5.34
CA LEU A 19 16.47 24.94 -4.25
C LEU A 19 15.79 23.58 -4.46
N VAL A 20 14.62 23.58 -5.11
CA VAL A 20 13.79 22.38 -5.27
C VAL A 20 14.24 21.58 -6.48
N ARG A 21 14.80 20.39 -6.22
CA ARG A 21 15.13 19.43 -7.27
C ARG A 21 13.99 18.42 -7.44
N PRO A 22 13.48 18.21 -8.67
CA PRO A 22 12.52 17.15 -8.93
C PRO A 22 13.08 15.80 -8.48
N HIS A 23 12.32 15.10 -7.63
CA HIS A 23 12.70 13.76 -7.22
C HIS A 23 12.40 12.79 -8.37
N ALA A 24 13.44 12.32 -9.05
CA ALA A 24 13.37 11.23 -10.02
C ALA A 24 13.84 9.94 -9.33
N PRO A 25 12.93 9.12 -8.76
CA PRO A 25 13.35 7.88 -8.13
C PRO A 25 13.94 6.94 -9.19
N THR A 26 15.15 6.46 -8.95
CA THR A 26 15.87 5.51 -9.83
C THR A 26 15.19 4.12 -9.88
N GLY A 27 14.29 3.83 -8.94
CA GLY A 27 13.61 2.55 -8.83
C GLY A 27 12.12 2.63 -9.18
N ALA A 28 11.59 1.54 -9.73
CA ALA A 28 10.14 1.36 -9.83
C ALA A 28 9.51 1.51 -8.44
N LEU A 29 8.39 2.25 -8.37
CA LEU A 29 7.64 2.42 -7.14
C LEU A 29 7.29 1.04 -6.58
N ARG A 30 7.53 0.82 -5.28
CA ARG A 30 7.28 -0.49 -4.63
C ARG A 30 5.84 -0.97 -4.81
N SER A 31 4.88 -0.05 -5.02
CA SER A 31 3.48 -0.34 -5.28
C SER A 31 3.20 -0.89 -6.69
N THR A 32 3.97 -0.49 -7.71
CA THR A 32 3.75 -0.93 -9.10
C THR A 32 4.36 -2.29 -9.37
N THR A 33 5.54 -2.57 -8.82
CA THR A 33 6.24 -3.86 -9.04
C THR A 33 5.59 -5.03 -8.29
N SER A 34 4.90 -4.76 -7.17
CA SER A 34 4.45 -5.82 -6.26
C SER A 34 3.03 -6.32 -6.52
N ALA A 35 2.38 -5.91 -7.61
CA ALA A 35 0.99 -6.27 -7.93
C ALA A 35 0.01 -6.09 -6.75
N GLY A 36 0.20 -5.03 -5.95
CA GLY A 36 -0.60 -4.79 -4.74
C GLY A 36 -0.22 -5.62 -3.51
N ARG A 37 0.98 -6.22 -3.45
CA ARG A 37 1.56 -6.84 -2.24
C ARG A 37 2.16 -5.82 -1.29
N LEU A 38 1.79 -5.97 -0.02
CA LEU A 38 2.35 -5.22 1.08
C LEU A 38 3.53 -5.99 1.65
N VAL A 39 4.61 -5.29 2.00
CA VAL A 39 5.74 -5.89 2.72
C VAL A 39 5.41 -5.80 4.22
N PRO A 40 5.24 -6.93 4.93
CA PRO A 40 5.03 -6.90 6.36
C PRO A 40 6.26 -6.30 7.07
N PRO A 41 6.09 -5.56 8.17
CA PRO A 41 7.21 -5.05 8.94
C PRO A 41 8.05 -6.21 9.49
N SER A 42 9.38 -6.08 9.41
CA SER A 42 10.29 -7.05 10.03
C SER A 42 10.28 -6.87 11.54
N LEU A 43 9.68 -7.81 12.28
CA LEU A 43 9.73 -7.82 13.73
C LEU A 43 11.11 -8.33 14.17
N ARG A 44 11.90 -7.51 14.89
CA ARG A 44 13.12 -8.00 15.53
C ARG A 44 12.76 -9.04 16.59
N ALA A 45 13.37 -10.21 16.52
CA ALA A 45 13.15 -11.32 17.45
C ALA A 45 13.66 -10.95 18.85
N SER A 46 12.80 -10.33 19.65
CA SER A 46 12.96 -10.27 21.10
C SER A 46 11.81 -11.04 21.74
N LYS A 47 12.07 -11.66 22.90
CA LYS A 47 11.16 -12.50 23.71
C LYS A 47 9.76 -11.86 23.83
N GLY A 48 8.89 -12.13 22.86
CA GLY A 48 7.57 -11.48 22.74
C GLY A 48 6.88 -11.71 21.39
N LEU A 49 7.34 -12.70 20.60
CA LEU A 49 6.85 -12.98 19.25
C LEU A 49 5.35 -13.29 19.19
N THR A 50 4.79 -13.90 20.23
CA THR A 50 3.38 -14.34 20.22
C THR A 50 2.42 -13.15 20.28
N ALA A 51 2.71 -12.12 21.08
CA ALA A 51 1.86 -10.93 21.16
C ALA A 51 2.08 -9.99 19.95
N MET A 52 3.31 -9.91 19.44
CA MET A 52 3.65 -9.00 18.33
C MET A 52 3.26 -9.56 16.95
N SER A 53 3.19 -10.87 16.77
CA SER A 53 2.62 -11.50 15.55
C SER A 53 1.11 -11.30 15.43
N GLN A 54 0.43 -10.98 16.53
CA GLN A 54 -1.00 -10.63 16.56
C GLN A 54 -1.25 -9.13 16.38
N LEU A 55 -0.21 -8.30 16.27
CA LEU A 55 -0.40 -6.88 16.02
C LEU A 55 -1.09 -6.66 14.67
N PHE A 56 -2.05 -5.74 14.66
CA PHE A 56 -2.74 -5.35 13.43
C PHE A 56 -1.75 -4.89 12.33
N SER A 57 -0.65 -4.24 12.70
CA SER A 57 0.40 -3.81 11.77
C SER A 57 1.09 -4.97 11.03
N VAL A 58 1.00 -6.19 11.56
CA VAL A 58 1.60 -7.41 11.02
C VAL A 58 0.53 -8.25 10.33
N LEU A 59 -0.62 -8.45 10.98
CA LEU A 59 -1.73 -9.25 10.45
C LEU A 59 -2.43 -8.59 9.26
N ALA A 60 -2.67 -7.29 9.30
CA ALA A 60 -3.37 -6.59 8.22
C ALA A 60 -2.67 -6.73 6.85
N PRO A 61 -1.33 -6.54 6.73
CA PRO A 61 -0.66 -6.80 5.45
C PRO A 61 -0.64 -8.29 5.08
N GLN A 62 -0.64 -9.21 6.05
CA GLN A 62 -0.73 -10.66 5.77
C GLN A 62 -2.10 -11.04 5.18
N TRP A 63 -3.20 -10.71 5.85
CA TRP A 63 -4.55 -11.01 5.34
C TRP A 63 -4.81 -10.37 3.98
N ARG A 64 -4.36 -9.12 3.78
CA ARG A 64 -4.47 -8.48 2.47
C ARG A 64 -3.64 -9.20 1.41
N ASN A 65 -2.51 -9.79 1.80
CA ASN A 65 -1.65 -10.55 0.90
C ASN A 65 -2.18 -11.95 0.56
N GLU A 66 -3.06 -12.51 1.38
CA GLU A 66 -3.73 -13.80 1.14
C GLU A 66 -4.89 -13.67 0.14
N LEU A 67 -5.43 -12.47 -0.05
CA LEU A 67 -6.44 -12.22 -1.07
C LEU A 67 -5.91 -12.49 -2.48
N PRO A 68 -6.75 -12.93 -3.42
CA PRO A 68 -6.36 -13.08 -4.81
C PRO A 68 -6.12 -11.71 -5.48
N ALA A 69 -5.28 -11.72 -6.51
CA ALA A 69 -4.79 -10.50 -7.16
C ALA A 69 -5.93 -9.61 -7.70
N ASN A 70 -6.96 -10.22 -8.29
CA ASN A 70 -8.14 -9.52 -8.82
C ASN A 70 -8.89 -8.68 -7.77
N VAL A 71 -8.92 -9.11 -6.50
CA VAL A 71 -9.50 -8.34 -5.39
C VAL A 71 -8.54 -7.22 -4.98
N ARG A 72 -7.25 -7.51 -4.89
CA ARG A 72 -6.22 -6.59 -4.38
C ARG A 72 -5.91 -5.42 -5.30
N THR A 73 -5.95 -5.64 -6.61
CA THR A 73 -5.67 -4.63 -7.64
C THR A 73 -6.94 -3.94 -8.12
N ALA A 74 -7.99 -3.92 -7.29
CA ALA A 74 -9.20 -3.17 -7.60
C ALA A 74 -8.89 -1.67 -7.74
N GLU A 75 -9.48 -1.04 -8.75
CA GLU A 75 -9.22 0.36 -9.13
C GLU A 75 -9.85 1.37 -8.16
N SER A 76 -10.91 0.94 -7.45
CA SER A 76 -11.64 1.77 -6.49
C SER A 76 -12.03 0.99 -5.24
N LEU A 77 -12.34 1.71 -4.17
CA LEU A 77 -12.81 1.11 -2.91
C LEU A 77 -14.14 0.35 -3.07
N THR A 78 -15.05 0.88 -3.88
CA THR A 78 -16.35 0.24 -4.16
C THR A 78 -16.18 -1.08 -4.91
N SER A 79 -15.29 -1.09 -5.91
CA SER A 79 -14.92 -2.30 -6.65
C SER A 79 -14.22 -3.32 -5.75
N PHE A 80 -13.34 -2.85 -4.86
CA PHE A 80 -12.68 -3.70 -3.86
C PHE A 80 -13.71 -4.39 -2.96
N HIS A 81 -14.64 -3.64 -2.38
CA HIS A 81 -15.66 -4.18 -1.48
C HIS A 81 -16.50 -5.24 -2.18
N THR A 82 -16.99 -4.94 -3.39
CA THR A 82 -17.79 -5.88 -4.19
C THR A 82 -17.04 -7.17 -4.47
N ARG A 83 -15.80 -7.08 -4.98
CA ARG A 83 -14.97 -8.25 -5.30
C ARG A 83 -14.61 -9.06 -4.06
N LEU A 84 -14.35 -8.41 -2.93
CA LEU A 84 -14.06 -9.06 -1.65
C LEU A 84 -15.29 -9.84 -1.15
N THR A 85 -16.45 -9.21 -1.11
CA THR A 85 -17.70 -9.85 -0.68
C THR A 85 -18.00 -11.08 -1.54
N THR A 86 -17.92 -10.95 -2.87
CA THR A 86 -18.10 -12.09 -3.78
C THR A 86 -17.09 -13.20 -3.53
N HIS A 87 -15.81 -12.86 -3.33
CA HIS A 87 -14.77 -13.85 -3.05
C HIS A 87 -15.05 -14.61 -1.74
N LEU A 88 -15.37 -13.90 -0.66
CA LEU A 88 -15.64 -14.51 0.64
C LEU A 88 -16.87 -15.42 0.59
N PHE A 89 -17.93 -15.01 -0.11
CA PHE A 89 -19.10 -15.84 -0.31
C PHE A 89 -18.77 -17.12 -1.07
N ARG A 90 -18.01 -17.05 -2.17
CA ARG A 90 -17.60 -18.24 -2.91
C ARG A 90 -16.79 -19.20 -2.05
N VAL A 91 -15.80 -18.69 -1.31
CA VAL A 91 -14.96 -19.53 -0.44
C VAL A 91 -15.75 -20.28 0.63
N HIS A 92 -16.78 -19.66 1.21
CA HIS A 92 -17.52 -20.25 2.34
C HIS A 92 -18.84 -20.92 1.95
N LEU A 93 -19.43 -20.58 0.81
CA LEU A 93 -20.69 -21.16 0.34
C LEU A 93 -20.49 -22.25 -0.73
N ASP A 94 -19.40 -22.24 -1.51
CA ASP A 94 -19.11 -23.32 -2.48
C ASP A 94 -18.46 -24.54 -1.79
N SER A 95 -18.08 -24.45 -0.50
CA SER A 95 -17.49 -25.56 0.28
C SER A 95 -18.50 -26.34 1.14
N ALA A 96 -19.79 -26.14 0.91
CA ALA A 96 -20.90 -26.84 1.58
C ALA A 96 -21.60 -27.78 0.60
#